data_AF-A0A0E9LZ92-F1
#
_entry.id   AF-A0A0E9LZ92-F1
#
_cell.length_a   1.000
_cell.length_b   1.000
_cell.length_c   1.000
_cell.angle_alpha   90.00
_cell.angle_beta   90.00
_cell.angle_gamma   90.00
#
_symmetry.space_group_name_H-M   'P 1'
#
loop_
_entity.id
_entity.type
_entity.pdbx_description
1 polymer ?
#
loop_
_entity_poly.entity_id
_entity_poly.type
_entity_poly.pdbx_seq_one_letter_code
_entity_poly.pdbx_strand_id
1 'polypeptide(L)'
;MTILLAFDVIFVQNAHSGRMDLVALAFFLGAINLHLTGHSSIKQQFIALLGTLAVLTTLRIAILVLPFFALVFFTNIKNKQYQQAATLLLTSMLLYAIWIGIGFGSLSNFLAAYTQSHSSSFTGHTLTSSFLGGNFSIPFHQYPMIALGLMSIALLFKQHYQQQKFWLILLPIPFFYLLVKDTGAYSALVVPFWYLIIGMAFEKQAKANTSCLNRLTAFGAIALLLGVNGGVFLLKSATIATTVPQRNNKQLTAWVSKHLPAQSRVVGDDRYYYAVINNHSDFQYIQRVQSNEARAHYHKEEFQPNYLFISSQTTPDIIEAYKQHFVFGDTFTYTPITQQNMVTRLIQKIPMQIHTSLEGTLIQVTPKKILESN
;
A
#
# COMPACT_ATOMS: atom_id res chain seq x y z
N MET A 1 21.05 -7.49 6.21
CA MET A 1 19.94 -6.54 5.98
C MET A 1 19.35 -6.67 4.58
N THR A 2 20.13 -6.47 3.52
CA THR A 2 19.65 -6.56 2.12
C THR A 2 18.94 -7.86 1.80
N ILE A 3 19.48 -9.00 2.26
CA ILE A 3 18.84 -10.31 2.09
C ILE A 3 17.47 -10.37 2.80
N LEU A 4 17.38 -9.88 4.05
CA LEU A 4 16.11 -9.86 4.80
C LEU A 4 15.05 -9.00 4.09
N LEU A 5 15.45 -7.82 3.56
CA LEU A 5 14.56 -6.96 2.78
C LEU A 5 14.10 -7.62 1.46
N ALA A 6 15.00 -8.33 0.77
CA ALA A 6 14.69 -9.00 -0.49
C ALA A 6 13.70 -10.16 -0.33
N PHE A 7 13.64 -10.78 0.85
CA PHE A 7 12.67 -11.83 1.17
C PHE A 7 11.46 -11.32 1.95
N ASP A 8 11.44 -10.07 2.41
CA ASP A 8 10.33 -9.52 3.17
C ASP A 8 9.06 -9.48 2.32
N VAL A 9 8.01 -10.15 2.82
CA VAL A 9 6.78 -10.40 2.07
C VAL A 9 6.09 -9.11 1.66
N ILE A 10 6.08 -8.12 2.55
CA ILE A 10 5.38 -6.86 2.35
C ILE A 10 6.21 -5.94 1.46
N PHE A 11 7.53 -5.93 1.65
CA PHE A 11 8.44 -5.19 0.79
C PHE A 11 8.35 -5.68 -0.67
N VAL A 12 8.45 -6.99 -0.89
CA VAL A 12 8.32 -7.63 -2.21
C VAL A 12 6.93 -7.42 -2.80
N GLN A 13 5.88 -7.57 -1.99
CA GLN A 13 4.51 -7.33 -2.46
C GLN A 13 4.31 -5.89 -2.94
N ASN A 14 4.85 -4.89 -2.23
CA ASN A 14 4.77 -3.50 -2.69
C ASN A 14 5.59 -3.28 -3.96
N ALA A 15 6.76 -3.90 -4.09
CA ALA A 15 7.59 -3.81 -5.28
C ALA A 15 6.88 -4.30 -6.54
N HIS A 16 6.11 -5.39 -6.42
CA HIS A 16 5.36 -5.95 -7.55
C HIS A 16 3.97 -5.33 -7.76
N SER A 17 3.46 -4.55 -6.80
CA SER A 17 2.14 -3.93 -6.89
C SER A 17 2.07 -2.71 -7.83
N GLY A 18 3.21 -2.24 -8.34
CA GLY A 18 3.28 -1.00 -9.12
C GLY A 18 3.01 0.27 -8.31
N ARG A 19 2.99 0.18 -6.97
CA ARG A 19 2.80 1.32 -6.08
C ARG A 19 4.05 2.19 -6.04
N MET A 20 3.85 3.50 -6.06
CA MET A 20 4.92 4.48 -5.98
C MET A 20 5.50 4.63 -4.55
N ASP A 21 4.96 3.90 -3.57
CA ASP A 21 5.40 3.97 -2.17
C ASP A 21 6.88 3.56 -1.99
N LEU A 22 7.36 2.56 -2.74
CA LEU A 22 8.78 2.18 -2.68
C LEU A 22 9.69 3.19 -3.37
N VAL A 23 9.21 3.90 -4.39
CA VAL A 23 9.95 4.99 -5.05
C VAL A 23 10.11 6.14 -4.06
N ALA A 24 9.02 6.51 -3.38
CA ALA A 24 9.06 7.50 -2.32
C ALA A 24 10.02 7.10 -1.18
N LEU A 25 9.97 5.83 -0.77
CA LEU A 25 10.87 5.28 0.24
C LEU A 25 12.33 5.31 -0.21
N ALA A 26 12.62 5.02 -1.47
CA ALA A 26 13.97 5.10 -2.03
C ALA A 26 14.51 6.53 -1.98
N PHE A 27 13.70 7.53 -2.36
CA PHE A 27 14.08 8.94 -2.22
C PHE A 27 14.32 9.32 -0.75
N PHE A 28 13.45 8.88 0.16
CA PHE A 28 13.61 9.16 1.58
C PHE A 28 14.87 8.51 2.18
N LEU A 29 15.13 7.23 1.89
CA LEU A 29 16.35 6.54 2.32
C LEU A 29 17.61 7.17 1.70
N GLY A 30 17.52 7.65 0.45
CA GLY A 30 18.57 8.42 -0.20
C GLY A 30 18.88 9.73 0.54
N ALA A 31 17.84 10.47 0.95
CA ALA A 31 18.00 11.68 1.76
C ALA A 31 18.66 11.37 3.12
N ILE A 32 18.25 10.30 3.80
CA ILE A 32 18.88 9.85 5.05
C ILE A 32 20.34 9.48 4.82
N ASN A 33 20.65 8.71 3.78
CA ASN A 33 22.02 8.30 3.48
C ASN A 33 22.93 9.50 3.20
N LEU A 34 22.46 10.49 2.44
CA LEU A 34 23.22 11.72 2.19
C LEU A 34 23.49 12.51 3.48
N HIS A 35 22.50 12.59 4.38
CA HIS A 35 22.66 13.22 5.70
C HIS A 35 23.69 12.49 6.56
N LEU A 36 23.69 11.15 6.54
CA LEU A 36 24.62 10.35 7.33
C LEU A 36 26.06 10.36 6.79
N THR A 37 26.27 10.64 5.50
CA THR A 37 27.56 10.50 4.80
C THR A 37 28.21 11.82 4.39
N GLY A 38 27.64 12.98 4.72
CA GLY A 38 28.29 14.24 4.32
C GLY A 38 27.86 15.50 5.04
N HIS A 39 28.72 16.51 4.92
CA HIS A 39 28.58 17.82 5.57
C HIS A 39 28.69 19.00 4.58
N SER A 40 28.61 18.74 3.26
CA SER A 40 28.70 19.81 2.26
C SER A 40 27.36 20.46 1.97
N SER A 41 27.39 21.76 1.64
CA SER A 41 26.21 22.56 1.24
C SER A 41 25.41 21.92 0.09
N ILE A 42 26.11 21.40 -0.93
CA ILE A 42 25.49 20.74 -2.09
C ILE A 42 24.66 19.53 -1.65
N LYS A 43 25.16 18.73 -0.68
CA LYS A 43 24.40 17.58 -0.17
C LYS A 43 23.09 18.01 0.51
N GLN A 44 23.03 19.19 1.11
CA GLN A 44 21.80 19.70 1.73
C GLN A 44 20.70 20.00 0.72
N GLN A 45 21.05 20.54 -0.44
CA GLN A 45 20.10 20.74 -1.54
C GLN A 45 19.55 19.40 -2.04
N PHE A 46 20.40 18.38 -2.17
CA PHE A 46 19.96 17.04 -2.54
C PHE A 46 19.10 16.36 -1.46
N ILE A 47 19.39 16.57 -0.17
CA ILE A 47 18.53 16.10 0.93
C ILE A 47 17.14 16.73 0.83
N ALA A 48 17.07 18.05 0.61
CA ALA A 48 15.81 18.77 0.43
C ALA A 48 15.03 18.27 -0.80
N LEU A 49 15.74 18.12 -1.93
CA LEU A 49 15.18 17.63 -3.18
C LEU A 49 14.61 16.22 -3.01
N LEU A 50 15.41 15.27 -2.52
CA LEU A 50 14.98 13.88 -2.36
C LEU A 50 13.84 13.73 -1.35
N GLY A 51 13.92 14.40 -0.20
CA GLY A 51 12.83 14.33 0.78
C GLY A 51 11.54 14.98 0.25
N THR A 52 11.63 16.07 -0.51
CA THR A 52 10.46 16.69 -1.14
C THR A 52 9.89 15.79 -2.25
N LEU A 53 10.73 15.22 -3.11
CA LEU A 53 10.30 14.25 -4.13
C LEU A 53 9.62 13.03 -3.49
N ALA A 54 10.08 12.56 -2.33
CA ALA A 54 9.41 11.51 -1.59
C ALA A 54 7.96 11.90 -1.26
N VAL A 55 7.75 13.09 -0.67
CA VAL A 55 6.41 13.60 -0.31
C VAL A 55 5.54 13.80 -1.55
N LEU A 56 6.10 14.33 -2.64
CA LEU A 56 5.38 14.53 -3.90
C LEU A 56 5.00 13.21 -4.59
N THR A 57 5.73 12.13 -4.32
CA THR A 57 5.45 10.80 -4.87
C THR A 57 4.27 10.13 -4.15
N THR A 58 4.19 10.25 -2.82
CA THR A 58 3.07 9.75 -2.01
C THR A 58 2.93 10.58 -0.75
N LEU A 59 1.76 11.18 -0.53
CA LEU A 59 1.55 12.06 0.63
C LEU A 59 1.77 11.32 1.96
N ARG A 60 1.51 10.00 2.02
CA ARG A 60 1.67 9.20 3.24
C ARG A 60 3.10 9.22 3.80
N ILE A 61 4.12 9.31 2.94
CA ILE A 61 5.51 9.32 3.41
C ILE A 61 5.88 10.64 4.13
N ALA A 62 5.06 11.69 4.00
CA ALA A 62 5.24 12.95 4.74
C ALA A 62 5.30 12.72 6.26
N ILE A 63 4.58 11.72 6.77
CA ILE A 63 4.60 11.30 8.17
C ILE A 63 6.00 10.88 8.63
N LEU A 64 6.85 10.38 7.72
CA LEU A 64 8.22 9.99 8.01
C LEU A 64 9.21 11.10 7.66
N VAL A 65 8.99 11.80 6.55
CA VAL A 65 9.87 12.87 6.05
C VAL A 65 9.83 14.11 6.94
N LEU A 66 8.66 14.52 7.44
CA LEU A 66 8.53 15.75 8.23
C LEU A 66 9.31 15.68 9.56
N PRO A 67 9.20 14.61 10.38
CA PRO A 67 10.05 14.47 11.56
C PRO A 67 11.54 14.43 11.23
N PHE A 68 11.92 13.79 10.11
CA PHE A 68 13.30 13.78 9.63
C PHE A 68 13.80 15.19 9.29
N PHE A 69 13.03 15.94 8.49
CA PHE A 69 13.37 17.32 8.13
C PHE A 69 13.45 18.24 9.34
N ALA A 70 12.52 18.12 10.30
CA ALA A 70 12.57 18.85 11.55
C ALA A 70 13.87 18.56 12.31
N LEU A 71 14.23 17.28 12.44
CA LEU A 71 15.44 16.85 13.13
C LEU A 71 16.71 17.38 12.44
N VAL A 72 16.81 17.30 11.11
CA VAL A 72 17.93 17.85 10.33
C VAL A 72 17.99 19.37 10.48
N PHE A 73 16.86 20.05 10.38
CA PHE A 73 16.76 21.49 10.54
C PHE A 73 17.27 21.94 11.92
N PHE A 74 16.75 21.37 13.00
CA PHE A 74 17.18 21.72 14.36
C PHE A 74 18.65 21.39 14.61
N THR A 75 19.16 20.31 14.02
CA THR A 75 20.59 19.96 14.09
C THR A 75 21.45 21.04 13.45
N ASN A 76 21.08 21.50 12.26
CA ASN A 76 21.81 22.56 11.55
C ASN A 76 21.75 23.89 12.31
N ILE A 77 20.59 24.25 12.89
CA ILE A 77 20.46 25.43 13.75
C ILE A 77 21.37 25.32 14.98
N LYS A 78 21.34 24.18 15.68
CA LYS A 78 22.20 23.93 16.86
C LYS A 78 23.69 24.03 16.52
N ASN A 79 24.08 23.56 15.34
CA ASN A 79 25.45 23.62 14.84
C ASN A 79 25.81 24.98 14.21
N LYS A 80 24.93 25.99 14.32
CA LYS A 80 25.10 27.34 13.73
C LYS A 80 25.22 27.34 12.19
N GLN A 81 24.76 26.29 11.53
CA GLN A 81 24.74 26.13 10.07
C GLN A 81 23.44 26.70 9.48
N TYR A 82 23.17 27.98 9.74
CA TYR A 82 21.90 28.64 9.34
C TYR A 82 21.63 28.60 7.84
N GLN A 83 22.67 28.72 7.02
CA GLN A 83 22.54 28.63 5.55
C GLN A 83 22.05 27.25 5.08
N GLN A 84 22.49 26.18 5.74
CA GLN A 84 22.06 24.82 5.42
C GLN A 84 20.62 24.57 5.87
N ALA A 85 20.25 25.09 7.05
CA ALA A 85 18.88 25.05 7.55
C ALA A 85 17.91 25.82 6.63
N ALA A 86 18.29 27.04 6.21
CA ALA A 86 17.52 27.86 5.29
C ALA A 86 17.39 27.20 3.92
N THR A 87 18.48 26.65 3.36
CA THR A 87 18.45 25.92 2.09
C THR A 87 17.47 24.75 2.13
N LEU A 88 17.50 23.93 3.20
CA LEU A 88 16.57 22.80 3.35
C LEU A 88 15.10 23.25 3.28
N LEU A 89 14.77 24.29 4.05
CA LEU A 89 13.40 24.79 4.17
C LEU A 89 12.94 25.47 2.88
N LEU A 90 13.74 26.38 2.34
CA LEU A 90 13.42 27.14 1.13
C LEU A 90 13.29 26.23 -0.10
N THR A 91 14.23 25.30 -0.31
CA THR A 91 14.14 24.35 -1.43
C THR A 91 12.90 23.48 -1.32
N SER A 92 12.58 22.97 -0.13
CA SER A 92 11.39 22.13 0.06
C SER A 92 10.09 22.90 -0.14
N MET A 93 9.99 24.12 0.42
CA MET A 93 8.82 24.98 0.24
C MET A 93 8.63 25.40 -1.22
N LEU A 94 9.70 25.77 -1.93
CA LEU A 94 9.63 26.18 -3.33
C LEU A 94 9.15 25.04 -4.23
N LEU A 95 9.73 23.84 -4.07
CA LEU A 95 9.33 22.67 -4.85
C LEU A 95 7.88 22.28 -4.60
N TYR A 96 7.45 22.32 -3.34
CA TYR A 96 6.05 22.00 -2.98
C TYR A 96 5.08 23.08 -3.50
N ALA A 97 5.45 24.36 -3.43
CA ALA A 97 4.65 25.46 -3.97
C ALA A 97 4.51 25.37 -5.51
N ILE A 98 5.58 25.04 -6.22
CA ILE A 98 5.55 24.80 -7.67
C ILE A 98 4.58 23.65 -7.98
N TRP A 99 4.67 22.55 -7.24
CA TRP A 99 3.76 21.41 -7.44
C TRP A 99 2.29 21.78 -7.16
N ILE A 100 2.01 22.54 -6.10
CA ILE A 100 0.65 23.06 -5.83
C ILE A 100 0.17 23.93 -6.99
N GLY A 101 1.01 24.85 -7.47
CA GLY A 101 0.67 25.74 -8.58
C GLY A 101 0.36 24.97 -9.87
N ILE A 102 1.17 23.98 -10.22
CA ILE A 102 0.97 23.16 -11.43
C ILE A 102 -0.22 22.21 -11.26
N GLY A 103 -0.34 21.53 -10.12
CA GLY A 103 -1.33 20.47 -9.93
C GLY A 103 -2.73 20.96 -9.56
N PHE A 104 -2.83 22.07 -8.84
CA PHE A 104 -4.10 22.57 -8.28
C PHE A 104 -4.44 24.00 -8.73
N GLY A 105 -3.52 24.70 -9.39
CA GLY A 105 -3.66 26.10 -9.80
C GLY A 105 -3.55 27.12 -8.67
N SER A 106 -3.99 26.77 -7.45
CA SER A 106 -3.87 27.64 -6.28
C SER A 106 -3.81 26.86 -4.95
N LEU A 107 -3.30 27.51 -3.90
CA LEU A 107 -3.31 26.96 -2.55
C LEU A 107 -4.74 26.74 -2.03
N SER A 108 -5.68 27.62 -2.39
CA SER A 108 -7.09 27.48 -2.00
C SER A 108 -7.70 26.20 -2.56
N ASN A 109 -7.48 25.92 -3.85
CA ASN A 109 -7.96 24.69 -4.50
C ASN A 109 -7.31 23.45 -3.91
N PHE A 110 -6.01 23.52 -3.59
CA PHE A 110 -5.32 22.43 -2.89
C PHE A 110 -5.96 22.17 -1.52
N LEU A 111 -6.16 23.20 -0.70
CA LEU A 111 -6.78 23.04 0.61
C LEU A 111 -8.20 22.49 0.47
N ALA A 112 -9.01 23.04 -0.44
CA ALA A 112 -10.36 22.56 -0.72
C ALA A 112 -10.37 21.07 -1.11
N ALA A 113 -9.44 20.62 -1.96
CA ALA A 113 -9.31 19.22 -2.32
C ALA A 113 -9.09 18.31 -1.09
N TYR A 114 -8.28 18.73 -0.12
CA TYR A 114 -7.95 17.89 1.03
C TYR A 114 -8.88 18.05 2.24
N THR A 115 -9.52 19.22 2.41
CA THR A 115 -10.27 19.58 3.62
C THR A 115 -11.77 19.77 3.39
N GLN A 116 -12.22 20.12 2.19
CA GLN A 116 -13.64 20.22 1.91
C GLN A 116 -14.17 18.84 1.54
N SER A 117 -15.21 18.39 2.24
CA SER A 117 -16.01 17.27 1.75
C SER A 117 -16.61 17.70 0.41
N HIS A 118 -16.11 17.17 -0.69
CA HIS A 118 -16.75 17.40 -1.97
C HIS A 118 -18.19 16.91 -1.85
N SER A 119 -19.16 17.75 -2.19
CA SER A 119 -20.59 17.43 -2.14
C SER A 119 -20.96 16.23 -3.02
N SER A 120 -20.10 15.83 -3.97
CA SER A 120 -20.20 14.61 -4.77
C SER A 120 -19.59 13.37 -4.12
N SER A 121 -18.86 13.51 -3.01
CA SER A 121 -18.42 12.40 -2.16
C SER A 121 -19.40 12.23 -1.01
N PHE A 122 -20.45 11.44 -1.26
CA PHE A 122 -21.58 11.05 -0.38
C PHE A 122 -21.23 10.50 1.04
N THR A 123 -19.99 10.67 1.53
CA THR A 123 -19.51 10.19 2.83
C THR A 123 -19.17 11.27 3.85
N GLY A 124 -19.17 12.56 3.50
CA GLY A 124 -18.79 13.62 4.45
C GLY A 124 -17.36 13.48 5.03
N HIS A 125 -16.53 12.60 4.46
CA HIS A 125 -15.17 12.34 4.91
C HIS A 125 -14.18 13.10 4.03
N THR A 126 -13.27 13.83 4.67
CA THR A 126 -12.17 14.52 4.00
C THR A 126 -11.12 13.52 3.51
N LEU A 127 -10.38 13.84 2.45
CA LEU A 127 -9.24 13.03 2.01
C LEU A 127 -8.25 12.79 3.16
N THR A 128 -8.05 13.77 4.04
CA THR A 128 -7.23 13.60 5.25
C THR A 128 -7.70 12.48 6.16
N SER A 129 -9.00 12.32 6.38
CA SER A 129 -9.58 11.25 7.21
C SER A 129 -9.44 9.84 6.63
N SER A 130 -9.12 9.75 5.33
CA SER A 130 -8.80 8.47 4.67
C SER A 130 -7.37 8.01 4.92
N PHE A 131 -6.44 8.95 5.18
CA PHE A 131 -5.02 8.64 5.37
C PHE A 131 -4.56 8.68 6.83
N LEU A 132 -5.12 9.62 7.60
CA LEU A 132 -4.76 9.87 9.00
C LEU A 132 -5.75 9.19 9.94
N GLY A 133 -5.23 8.54 10.99
CA GLY A 133 -6.09 8.00 12.04
C GLY A 133 -5.45 6.99 12.98
N GLY A 134 -4.39 6.29 12.55
CA GLY A 134 -3.77 5.22 13.34
C GLY A 134 -4.72 4.02 13.52
N ASN A 135 -4.29 2.82 13.13
CA ASN A 135 -5.13 1.61 13.30
C ASN A 135 -4.36 0.46 13.96
N PHE A 136 -3.03 0.56 14.09
CA PHE A 136 -2.16 -0.51 14.62
C PHE A 136 -2.43 -1.91 14.03
N SER A 137 -3.00 -1.97 12.82
CA SER A 137 -3.36 -3.20 12.12
C SER A 137 -2.10 -3.79 11.48
N ILE A 138 -1.37 -4.54 12.29
CA ILE A 138 -0.11 -5.18 11.91
C ILE A 138 -0.40 -6.60 11.39
N PRO A 139 -0.01 -6.92 10.15
CA PRO A 139 -0.07 -8.28 9.62
C PRO A 139 0.70 -9.28 10.49
N PHE A 140 0.12 -10.46 10.75
CA PHE A 140 0.68 -11.46 11.67
C PHE A 140 2.14 -11.85 11.38
N HIS A 141 2.52 -11.91 10.10
CA HIS A 141 3.88 -12.30 9.69
C HIS A 141 4.94 -11.23 9.99
N GLN A 142 4.54 -9.99 10.35
CA GLN A 142 5.46 -8.96 10.83
C GLN A 142 5.75 -9.05 12.33
N TYR A 143 4.97 -9.80 13.12
CA TYR A 143 5.16 -9.89 14.57
C TYR A 143 6.57 -10.33 14.97
N PRO A 144 7.23 -11.31 14.31
CA PRO A 144 8.61 -11.68 14.63
C PRO A 144 9.58 -10.52 14.43
N MET A 145 9.44 -9.74 13.35
CA MET A 145 10.27 -8.57 13.08
C MET A 145 10.06 -7.48 14.13
N ILE A 146 8.81 -7.20 14.48
CA ILE A 146 8.48 -6.17 15.48
C ILE A 146 8.98 -6.58 16.87
N ALA A 147 8.77 -7.83 17.27
CA ALA A 147 9.24 -8.34 18.57
C ALA A 147 10.77 -8.22 18.68
N LEU A 148 11.50 -8.67 17.65
CA LEU A 148 12.95 -8.53 17.60
C LEU A 148 13.38 -7.06 17.56
N GLY A 149 12.67 -6.23 16.80
CA GLY A 149 12.92 -4.80 16.73
C GLY A 149 12.75 -4.09 18.07
N LEU A 150 11.67 -4.37 18.81
CA LEU A 150 11.43 -3.82 20.15
C LEU A 150 12.53 -4.26 21.14
N MET A 151 12.93 -5.53 21.09
CA MET A 151 14.06 -6.02 21.87
C MET A 151 15.35 -5.29 21.50
N SER A 152 15.61 -5.08 20.20
CA SER A 152 16.76 -4.30 19.72
C SER A 152 16.72 -2.84 20.18
N ILE A 153 15.56 -2.20 20.19
CA ILE A 153 15.39 -0.84 20.74
C ILE A 153 15.77 -0.84 22.22
N ALA A 154 15.24 -1.76 23.03
CA ALA A 154 15.53 -1.83 24.45
C ALA A 154 17.03 -2.00 24.74
N LEU A 155 17.73 -2.84 23.95
CA LEU A 155 19.17 -3.06 24.06
C LEU A 155 20.02 -1.84 23.63
N LEU A 156 19.55 -1.08 22.65
CA LEU A 156 20.27 0.08 22.11
C LEU A 156 19.99 1.35 22.90
N PHE A 157 18.80 1.50 23.49
CA PHE A 157 18.31 2.75 24.07
C PHE A 157 19.27 3.34 25.09
N LYS A 158 19.67 2.56 26.12
CA LYS A 158 20.55 3.06 27.19
C LYS A 158 21.88 3.63 26.68
N GLN A 159 22.37 3.16 25.53
CA GLN A 159 23.69 3.51 25.02
C GLN A 159 23.66 4.51 23.87
N HIS A 160 22.63 4.47 23.03
CA HIS A 160 22.55 5.27 21.81
C HIS A 160 21.49 6.36 21.85
N TYR A 161 20.73 6.54 22.94
CA TYR A 161 19.69 7.59 23.01
C TYR A 161 20.24 9.01 22.80
N GLN A 162 21.53 9.26 23.04
CA GLN A 162 22.14 10.57 22.77
C GLN A 162 22.55 10.74 21.30
N GLN A 163 22.61 9.65 20.53
CA GLN A 163 23.07 9.69 19.15
C GLN A 163 21.93 10.05 18.20
N GLN A 164 22.13 11.08 17.39
CA GLN A 164 21.15 11.51 16.38
C GLN A 164 20.76 10.38 15.42
N LYS A 165 21.72 9.53 15.02
CA LYS A 165 21.49 8.38 14.13
C LYS A 165 20.44 7.41 14.68
N PHE A 166 20.40 7.22 16.00
CA PHE A 166 19.41 6.36 16.64
C PHE A 166 17.99 6.89 16.45
N TRP A 167 17.77 8.19 16.70
CA TRP A 167 16.46 8.82 16.51
C TRP A 167 16.03 8.90 15.06
N LEU A 168 16.96 9.13 14.13
CA LEU A 168 16.70 9.12 12.69
C LEU A 168 16.09 7.80 12.20
N ILE A 169 16.52 6.69 12.79
CA ILE A 169 16.03 5.36 12.44
C ILE A 169 14.78 5.00 13.26
N LEU A 170 14.74 5.41 14.53
CA LEU A 170 13.66 5.07 15.45
C LEU A 170 12.36 5.83 15.16
N LEU A 171 12.40 7.15 14.97
CA LEU A 171 11.20 8.00 14.88
C LEU A 171 10.22 7.61 13.75
N PRO A 172 10.66 7.21 12.54
CA PRO A 172 9.74 6.77 11.48
C PRO A 172 8.76 5.67 11.92
N ILE A 173 9.17 4.77 12.83
CA ILE A 173 8.35 3.64 13.28
C ILE A 173 7.10 4.08 14.07
N PRO A 174 7.20 4.78 15.22
CA PRO A 174 6.02 5.21 15.97
C PRO A 174 5.19 6.21 15.18
N PHE A 175 5.79 7.14 14.43
CA PHE A 175 5.03 8.10 13.61
C PHE A 175 4.14 7.38 12.57
N PHE A 176 4.66 6.34 11.92
CA PHE A 176 3.88 5.53 10.99
C PHE A 176 2.67 4.88 11.67
N TYR A 177 2.88 4.13 12.75
CA TYR A 177 1.79 3.38 13.39
C TYR A 177 0.76 4.28 14.09
N LEU A 178 1.18 5.46 14.58
CA LEU A 178 0.28 6.43 15.21
C LEU A 178 -0.53 7.24 14.20
N LEU A 179 0.05 7.60 13.05
CA LEU A 179 -0.57 8.55 12.14
C LEU A 179 -1.14 7.91 10.87
N VAL A 180 -0.65 6.76 10.42
CA VAL A 180 -1.17 6.08 9.22
C VAL A 180 -2.35 5.17 9.58
N LYS A 181 -3.50 5.44 8.98
CA LYS A 181 -4.72 4.63 9.16
C LYS A 181 -4.59 3.22 8.54
N ASP A 182 -4.14 3.15 7.29
CA ASP A 182 -3.95 1.88 6.60
C ASP A 182 -2.55 1.32 6.84
N THR A 183 -2.37 0.53 7.90
CA THR A 183 -1.05 -0.01 8.28
C THR A 183 -0.65 -1.26 7.51
N GLY A 184 -1.60 -2.00 6.92
CA GLY A 184 -1.38 -3.30 6.25
C GLY A 184 -0.27 -3.30 5.20
N ALA A 185 -0.60 -3.08 3.93
CA ALA A 185 0.40 -3.08 2.86
C ALA A 185 1.40 -1.91 2.99
N TYR A 186 0.99 -0.78 3.57
CA TYR A 186 1.86 0.41 3.67
C TYR A 186 2.95 0.29 4.73
N SER A 187 2.92 -0.73 5.59
CA SER A 187 4.01 -1.01 6.52
C SER A 187 5.36 -1.25 5.83
N ALA A 188 5.38 -1.51 4.51
CA ALA A 188 6.60 -1.50 3.70
C ALA A 188 7.46 -0.23 3.89
N LEU A 189 6.83 0.92 4.18
CA LEU A 189 7.52 2.17 4.44
C LEU A 189 8.38 2.14 5.72
N VAL A 190 8.01 1.32 6.72
CA VAL A 190 8.75 1.20 7.99
C VAL A 190 9.60 -0.06 8.11
N VAL A 191 9.40 -1.05 7.24
CA VAL A 191 10.17 -2.29 7.23
C VAL A 191 11.70 -2.07 7.20
N PRO A 192 12.26 -1.17 6.35
CA PRO A 192 13.71 -0.91 6.39
C PRO A 192 14.20 -0.38 7.73
N PHE A 193 13.41 0.43 8.43
CA PHE A 193 13.76 1.00 9.73
C PHE A 193 13.79 -0.07 10.82
N TRP A 194 12.85 -1.01 10.81
CA TRP A 194 12.90 -2.18 11.68
C TRP A 194 14.18 -2.99 11.46
N TYR A 195 14.50 -3.33 10.22
CA TYR A 195 15.72 -4.09 9.91
C TYR A 195 17.02 -3.33 10.21
N LEU A 196 17.04 -2.00 10.07
CA LEU A 196 18.18 -1.17 10.44
C LEU A 196 18.43 -1.22 11.95
N ILE A 197 17.39 -1.07 12.79
CA ILE A 197 17.52 -1.17 14.25
C ILE A 197 18.01 -2.56 14.68
N ILE A 198 17.43 -3.62 14.11
CA ILE A 198 17.84 -5.00 14.37
C ILE A 198 19.31 -5.20 13.98
N GLY A 199 19.69 -4.70 12.79
CA GLY A 199 21.06 -4.75 12.30
C GLY A 199 22.05 -4.03 13.22
N MET A 200 21.71 -2.83 13.69
CA MET A 200 22.54 -2.07 14.63
C MET A 200 22.73 -2.81 15.96
N ALA A 201 21.68 -3.45 16.49
CA ALA A 201 21.78 -4.22 17.72
C ALA A 201 22.69 -5.44 17.54
N PHE A 202 22.59 -6.16 16.43
CA PHE A 202 23.43 -7.32 16.15
C PHE A 202 24.88 -6.95 15.85
N GLU A 203 25.14 -5.89 15.08
CA GLU A 203 26.51 -5.42 14.82
C GLU A 203 27.23 -5.13 16.14
N LYS A 204 26.54 -4.45 17.05
CA LYS A 204 27.05 -4.15 18.38
C LYS A 204 27.30 -5.41 19.20
N GLN A 205 26.35 -6.34 19.25
CA GLN A 205 26.51 -7.59 20.00
C GLN A 205 27.68 -8.43 19.45
N ALA A 206 27.87 -8.45 18.13
CA ALA A 206 28.98 -9.12 17.47
C ALA A 206 30.35 -8.49 17.80
N LYS A 207 30.41 -7.17 17.95
CA LYS A 207 31.63 -6.43 18.33
C LYS A 207 31.96 -6.54 19.83
N ALA A 208 30.94 -6.54 20.69
CA ALA A 208 31.12 -6.42 22.13
C ALA A 208 31.43 -7.75 22.84
N ASN A 209 31.12 -8.91 22.25
CA ASN A 209 31.14 -10.15 23.02
C ASN A 209 31.44 -11.39 22.16
N THR A 210 32.48 -12.15 22.52
CA THR A 210 32.93 -13.37 21.80
C THR A 210 32.16 -14.63 22.17
N SER A 211 31.24 -14.56 23.14
CA SER A 211 30.48 -15.74 23.60
C SER A 211 29.68 -16.41 22.48
N CYS A 212 29.83 -17.73 22.38
CA CYS A 212 29.11 -18.60 21.44
C CYS A 212 27.58 -18.41 21.55
N LEU A 213 27.07 -18.22 22.77
CA LEU A 213 25.64 -18.04 23.02
C LEU A 213 25.07 -16.80 22.32
N ASN A 214 25.79 -15.68 22.34
CA ASN A 214 25.37 -14.46 21.66
C ASN A 214 25.33 -14.64 20.13
N ARG A 215 26.34 -15.31 19.57
CA ARG A 215 26.36 -15.65 18.14
C ARG A 215 25.19 -16.55 17.76
N LEU A 216 24.87 -17.53 18.61
CA LEU A 216 23.73 -18.42 18.40
C LEU A 216 22.40 -17.65 18.47
N THR A 217 22.24 -16.69 19.40
CA THR A 217 21.03 -15.87 19.46
C THR A 217 20.86 -14.99 18.22
N ALA A 218 21.92 -14.34 17.73
CA ALA A 218 21.87 -13.54 16.52
C ALA A 218 21.58 -14.41 15.27
N PHE A 219 22.22 -15.58 15.18
CA PHE A 219 21.94 -16.55 14.13
C PHE A 219 20.49 -17.03 14.18
N GLY A 220 19.99 -17.39 15.36
CA GLY A 220 18.61 -17.83 15.57
C GLY A 220 17.60 -16.76 15.17
N ALA A 221 17.87 -15.49 15.49
CA ALA A 221 17.00 -14.37 15.10
C ALA A 221 17.00 -14.13 13.58
N ILE A 222 18.17 -14.18 12.92
CA ILE A 222 18.26 -14.07 11.46
C ILE A 222 17.56 -15.26 10.78
N ALA A 223 17.80 -16.48 11.28
CA ALA A 223 17.17 -17.70 10.79
C ALA A 223 15.65 -17.67 10.96
N LEU A 224 15.14 -17.15 12.08
CA LEU A 224 13.71 -16.95 12.32
C LEU A 224 13.12 -15.97 11.29
N LEU A 225 13.75 -14.81 11.10
CA LEU A 225 13.29 -13.81 10.14
C LEU A 225 13.31 -14.34 8.70
N LEU A 226 14.39 -15.03 8.31
CA LEU A 226 14.49 -15.65 6.99
C LEU A 226 13.50 -16.81 6.82
N GLY A 227 13.28 -17.62 7.86
CA GLY A 227 12.34 -18.73 7.83
C GLY A 227 10.90 -18.26 7.64
N VAL A 228 10.48 -17.22 8.38
CA VAL A 228 9.13 -16.64 8.25
C VAL A 228 8.96 -15.95 6.90
N ASN A 229 9.85 -15.01 6.56
CA ASN A 229 9.74 -14.23 5.33
C ASN A 229 9.95 -15.10 4.08
N GLY A 230 11.00 -15.92 4.07
CA GLY A 230 11.30 -16.87 3.00
C GLY A 230 10.21 -17.92 2.84
N GLY A 231 9.67 -18.45 3.94
CA GLY A 231 8.56 -19.41 3.89
C GLY A 231 7.31 -18.82 3.24
N VAL A 232 6.89 -17.62 3.66
CA VAL A 232 5.73 -16.93 3.05
C VAL A 232 6.01 -16.53 1.60
N PHE A 233 7.22 -16.07 1.29
CA PHE A 233 7.65 -15.75 -0.08
C PHE A 233 7.59 -16.98 -0.99
N LEU A 234 8.17 -18.11 -0.56
CA LEU A 234 8.16 -19.37 -1.31
C LEU A 234 6.72 -19.87 -1.51
N LEU A 235 5.88 -19.77 -0.49
CA LEU A 235 4.49 -20.18 -0.61
C LEU A 235 3.70 -19.30 -1.58
N LYS A 236 3.87 -17.97 -1.54
CA LYS A 236 3.26 -17.06 -2.53
C LYS A 236 3.78 -17.36 -3.93
N SER A 237 5.07 -17.54 -4.10
CA SER A 237 5.70 -17.87 -5.38
C SER A 237 5.19 -19.21 -5.93
N ALA A 238 5.09 -20.23 -5.08
CA ALA A 238 4.52 -21.53 -5.45
C ALA A 238 3.03 -21.40 -5.83
N THR A 239 2.27 -20.57 -5.12
CA THR A 239 0.87 -20.31 -5.45
C THR A 239 0.74 -19.61 -6.79
N ILE A 240 1.58 -18.62 -7.08
CA ILE A 240 1.60 -17.95 -8.39
C ILE A 240 1.92 -18.97 -9.47
N ALA A 241 3.01 -19.74 -9.33
CA ALA A 241 3.46 -20.71 -10.31
C ALA A 241 2.40 -21.78 -10.62
N THR A 242 1.74 -22.30 -9.58
CA THR A 242 0.69 -23.32 -9.73
C THR A 242 -0.63 -22.76 -10.26
N THR A 243 -0.84 -21.45 -10.22
CA THR A 243 -2.07 -20.79 -10.70
C THR A 243 -1.88 -20.04 -12.01
N VAL A 244 -0.68 -20.06 -12.62
CA VAL A 244 -0.43 -19.44 -13.93
C VAL A 244 -1.46 -19.83 -14.99
N PRO A 245 -1.86 -21.12 -15.16
CA PRO A 245 -2.86 -21.49 -16.16
C PRO A 245 -4.22 -20.83 -15.90
N GLN A 246 -4.59 -20.68 -14.62
CA GLN A 246 -5.86 -20.06 -14.20
C GLN A 246 -5.84 -18.53 -14.34
N ARG A 247 -4.66 -17.91 -14.33
CA ARG A 247 -4.46 -16.48 -14.56
C ARG A 247 -4.48 -16.12 -16.05
N ASN A 248 -4.52 -17.09 -16.95
CA ASN A 248 -4.62 -16.84 -18.38
C ASN A 248 -6.03 -16.36 -18.74
N ASN A 249 -6.17 -15.05 -18.96
CA ASN A 249 -7.45 -14.41 -19.26
C ASN A 249 -7.98 -14.70 -20.68
N LYS A 250 -7.29 -15.50 -21.52
CA LYS A 250 -7.75 -15.75 -22.90
C LYS A 250 -9.14 -16.40 -22.96
N GLN A 251 -9.40 -17.39 -22.11
CA GLN A 251 -10.69 -18.09 -22.08
C GLN A 251 -11.82 -17.15 -21.63
N LEU A 252 -11.59 -16.42 -20.54
CA LEU A 252 -12.54 -15.44 -20.03
C LEU A 252 -12.77 -14.30 -21.04
N THR A 253 -11.73 -13.79 -21.71
CA THR A 253 -11.88 -12.77 -22.77
C THR A 253 -12.76 -13.28 -23.91
N ALA A 254 -12.51 -14.50 -24.41
CA ALA A 254 -13.34 -15.10 -25.47
C ALA A 254 -14.79 -15.31 -25.00
N TRP A 255 -14.98 -15.72 -23.75
CA TRP A 255 -16.32 -15.87 -23.17
C TRP A 255 -17.05 -14.54 -23.03
N VAL A 256 -16.35 -13.48 -22.60
CA VAL A 256 -16.88 -12.11 -22.49
C VAL A 256 -17.28 -11.61 -23.88
N SER A 257 -16.43 -11.71 -24.89
CA SER A 257 -16.76 -11.27 -26.25
C SER A 257 -17.95 -12.01 -26.87
N LYS A 258 -18.29 -13.20 -26.38
CA LYS A 258 -19.47 -13.95 -26.83
C LYS A 258 -20.77 -13.49 -26.16
N HIS A 259 -20.74 -13.06 -24.91
CA HIS A 259 -21.95 -12.79 -24.11
C HIS A 259 -22.13 -11.32 -23.73
N LEU A 260 -21.08 -10.50 -23.82
CA LEU A 260 -21.10 -9.07 -23.55
C LEU A 260 -20.98 -8.31 -24.88
N PRO A 261 -22.01 -7.55 -25.29
CA PRO A 261 -21.89 -6.65 -26.44
C PRO A 261 -20.78 -5.63 -26.23
N ALA A 262 -20.06 -5.27 -27.31
CA ALA A 262 -19.08 -4.19 -27.26
C ALA A 262 -19.73 -2.85 -26.85
N GLN A 263 -18.96 -1.92 -26.29
CA GLN A 263 -19.44 -0.62 -25.78
C GLN A 263 -20.46 -0.71 -24.63
N SER A 264 -20.58 -1.88 -23.99
CA SER A 264 -21.40 -2.02 -22.78
C SER A 264 -20.80 -1.27 -21.60
N ARG A 265 -21.64 -0.78 -20.69
CA ARG A 265 -21.20 -0.25 -19.38
C ARG A 265 -21.33 -1.34 -18.33
N VAL A 266 -20.21 -1.77 -17.74
CA VAL A 266 -20.15 -2.91 -16.82
C VAL A 266 -19.68 -2.48 -15.45
N VAL A 267 -20.36 -2.94 -14.41
CA VAL A 267 -19.85 -2.88 -13.03
C VAL A 267 -19.44 -4.28 -12.59
N GLY A 268 -18.20 -4.48 -12.13
CA GLY A 268 -17.77 -5.83 -11.74
C GLY A 268 -16.58 -5.91 -10.79
N ASP A 269 -16.22 -7.12 -10.41
CA ASP A 269 -14.99 -7.38 -9.63
C ASP A 269 -13.73 -7.12 -10.47
N ASP A 270 -12.67 -6.68 -9.78
CA ASP A 270 -11.35 -6.36 -10.35
C ASP A 270 -10.78 -7.45 -11.28
N ARG A 271 -11.04 -8.72 -10.95
CA ARG A 271 -10.62 -9.88 -11.73
C ARG A 271 -11.15 -9.92 -13.18
N TYR A 272 -12.23 -9.22 -13.49
CA TYR A 272 -12.82 -9.17 -14.83
C TYR A 272 -12.38 -7.96 -15.65
N TYR A 273 -11.71 -6.98 -15.03
CA TYR A 273 -11.35 -5.71 -15.64
C TYR A 273 -10.75 -5.87 -17.04
N TYR A 274 -9.66 -6.64 -17.16
CA TYR A 274 -8.98 -6.80 -18.44
C TYR A 274 -9.83 -7.48 -19.51
N ALA A 275 -10.69 -8.43 -19.15
CA ALA A 275 -11.55 -9.11 -20.12
C ALA A 275 -12.60 -8.15 -20.71
N VAL A 276 -13.18 -7.29 -19.85
CA VAL A 276 -14.18 -6.29 -20.26
C VAL A 276 -13.56 -5.18 -21.09
N ILE A 277 -12.42 -4.64 -20.65
CA ILE A 277 -11.71 -3.58 -21.39
C ILE A 277 -11.24 -4.07 -22.77
N ASN A 278 -10.73 -5.30 -22.87
CA ASN A 278 -10.37 -5.91 -24.15
C ASN A 278 -11.56 -6.09 -25.10
N ASN A 279 -12.78 -6.12 -24.56
CA ASN A 279 -14.04 -6.15 -25.32
C ASN A 279 -14.58 -4.74 -25.64
N HIS A 280 -13.75 -3.70 -25.52
CA HIS A 280 -14.10 -2.30 -25.80
C HIS A 280 -15.34 -1.83 -25.03
N SER A 281 -15.47 -2.27 -23.78
CA SER A 281 -16.58 -1.93 -22.89
C SER A 281 -16.08 -1.10 -21.71
N ASP A 282 -16.91 -0.21 -21.20
CA ASP A 282 -16.59 0.61 -20.03
C ASP A 282 -16.69 -0.22 -18.75
N PHE A 283 -15.82 0.05 -17.78
CA PHE A 283 -15.75 -0.71 -16.54
C PHE A 283 -15.69 0.18 -15.29
N GLN A 284 -16.53 -0.12 -14.31
CA GLN A 284 -16.41 0.38 -12.93
C GLN A 284 -16.33 -0.77 -11.94
N TYR A 285 -15.61 -0.56 -10.83
CA TYR A 285 -15.42 -1.61 -9.85
C TYR A 285 -16.62 -1.69 -8.91
N ILE A 286 -17.15 -2.90 -8.72
CA ILE A 286 -18.24 -3.17 -7.77
C ILE A 286 -17.83 -2.94 -6.31
N GLN A 287 -16.53 -2.84 -6.03
CA GLN A 287 -15.99 -2.57 -4.70
C GLN A 287 -15.41 -1.15 -4.54
N ARG A 288 -15.48 -0.29 -5.57
CA ARG A 288 -15.12 1.13 -5.41
C ARG A 288 -16.24 1.85 -4.67
N VAL A 289 -15.91 2.87 -3.88
CA VAL A 289 -16.85 3.78 -3.21
C VAL A 289 -17.61 3.17 -2.02
N GLN A 290 -17.53 3.85 -0.87
CA GLN A 290 -18.45 3.87 0.28
C GLN A 290 -19.15 2.55 0.70
N SER A 291 -20.37 2.66 1.25
CA SER A 291 -21.26 1.55 1.61
C SER A 291 -21.86 0.91 0.36
N ASN A 292 -22.34 -0.33 0.48
CA ASN A 292 -22.95 -1.08 -0.63
C ASN A 292 -24.10 -0.31 -1.29
N GLU A 293 -24.91 0.39 -0.48
CA GLU A 293 -26.09 1.12 -0.92
C GLU A 293 -25.74 2.39 -1.70
N ALA A 294 -24.89 3.25 -1.12
CA ALA A 294 -24.47 4.50 -1.79
C ALA A 294 -23.76 4.21 -3.12
N ARG A 295 -23.01 3.11 -3.17
CA ARG A 295 -22.36 2.62 -4.38
C ARG A 295 -23.37 2.18 -5.45
N ALA A 296 -24.38 1.39 -5.08
CA ALA A 296 -25.42 0.96 -6.01
C ALA A 296 -26.20 2.18 -6.56
N HIS A 297 -26.51 3.15 -5.71
CA HIS A 297 -27.13 4.42 -6.10
C HIS A 297 -26.24 5.24 -7.06
N TYR A 298 -24.95 5.42 -6.75
CA TYR A 298 -24.02 6.11 -7.66
C TYR A 298 -23.97 5.43 -9.03
N HIS A 299 -23.88 4.11 -9.07
CA HIS A 299 -23.87 3.41 -10.33
C HIS A 299 -25.21 3.52 -11.07
N LYS A 300 -26.34 3.61 -10.36
CA LYS A 300 -27.64 3.82 -10.99
C LYS A 300 -27.74 5.20 -11.64
N GLU A 301 -27.41 6.26 -10.90
CA GLU A 301 -27.66 7.64 -11.34
C GLU A 301 -26.58 8.14 -12.31
N GLU A 302 -25.30 7.87 -12.04
CA GLU A 302 -24.16 8.43 -12.77
C GLU A 302 -23.60 7.46 -13.82
N PHE A 303 -23.29 6.22 -13.40
CA PHE A 303 -22.62 5.27 -14.28
C PHE A 303 -23.57 4.44 -15.16
N GLN A 304 -24.85 4.33 -14.83
CA GLN A 304 -25.90 3.63 -15.59
C GLN A 304 -25.43 2.35 -16.30
N PRO A 305 -25.00 1.31 -15.56
CA PRO A 305 -24.52 0.07 -16.16
C PRO A 305 -25.64 -0.70 -16.86
N ASN A 306 -25.27 -1.41 -17.91
CA ASN A 306 -26.13 -2.41 -18.57
C ASN A 306 -25.88 -3.82 -18.01
N TYR A 307 -24.71 -4.04 -17.39
CA TYR A 307 -24.33 -5.34 -16.85
C TYR A 307 -23.63 -5.23 -15.50
N LEU A 308 -23.88 -6.23 -14.64
CA LEU A 308 -23.06 -6.54 -13.49
C LEU A 308 -22.25 -7.80 -13.77
N PHE A 309 -20.94 -7.78 -13.49
CA PHE A 309 -20.10 -8.96 -13.58
C PHE A 309 -19.54 -9.32 -12.19
N ILE A 310 -20.25 -10.23 -11.51
CA ILE A 310 -20.00 -10.57 -10.11
C ILE A 310 -19.29 -11.91 -9.98
N SER A 311 -18.41 -12.04 -8.99
CA SER A 311 -17.75 -13.31 -8.67
C SER A 311 -18.53 -14.10 -7.62
N SER A 312 -18.17 -15.37 -7.44
CA SER A 312 -18.69 -16.19 -6.33
C SER A 312 -18.30 -15.66 -4.94
N GLN A 313 -17.44 -14.64 -4.86
CA GLN A 313 -17.00 -14.00 -3.62
C GLN A 313 -17.72 -12.67 -3.35
N THR A 314 -18.53 -12.17 -4.29
CA THR A 314 -19.33 -10.97 -4.05
C THR A 314 -20.30 -11.26 -2.89
N THR A 315 -20.25 -10.44 -1.83
CA THR A 315 -21.06 -10.69 -0.64
C THR A 315 -22.55 -10.52 -0.94
N PRO A 316 -23.43 -11.28 -0.27
CA PRO A 316 -24.88 -11.14 -0.44
C PRO A 316 -25.38 -9.71 -0.23
N ASP A 317 -24.79 -8.98 0.73
CA ASP A 317 -25.15 -7.59 1.03
C ASP A 317 -24.88 -6.62 -0.13
N ILE A 318 -23.83 -6.87 -0.93
CA ILE A 318 -23.57 -6.09 -2.15
C ILE A 318 -24.66 -6.39 -3.17
N ILE A 319 -24.95 -7.67 -3.40
CA ILE A 319 -25.94 -8.09 -4.39
C ILE A 319 -27.32 -7.52 -4.04
N GLU A 320 -27.69 -7.55 -2.75
CA GLU A 320 -28.97 -7.04 -2.27
C GLU A 320 -29.09 -5.53 -2.48
N ALA A 321 -28.04 -4.75 -2.19
CA ALA A 321 -28.03 -3.32 -2.50
C ALA A 321 -28.27 -3.06 -3.99
N TYR A 322 -27.64 -3.80 -4.91
CA TYR A 322 -27.92 -3.63 -6.35
C TYR A 322 -29.33 -4.04 -6.74
N LYS A 323 -29.90 -5.07 -6.12
CA LYS A 323 -31.30 -5.45 -6.36
C LYS A 323 -32.29 -4.36 -5.93
N GLN A 324 -31.95 -3.52 -4.95
CA GLN A 324 -32.81 -2.39 -4.57
C GLN A 324 -32.89 -1.33 -5.68
N HIS A 325 -31.82 -1.14 -6.45
CA HIS A 325 -31.70 -0.10 -7.47
C HIS A 325 -31.90 -0.58 -8.92
N PHE A 326 -31.75 -1.88 -9.17
CA PHE A 326 -31.78 -2.46 -10.51
C PHE A 326 -32.71 -3.67 -10.61
N VAL A 327 -33.30 -3.87 -11.78
CA VAL A 327 -33.98 -5.12 -12.17
C VAL A 327 -32.95 -6.01 -12.85
N PHE A 328 -32.86 -7.26 -12.39
CA PHE A 328 -31.92 -8.24 -12.92
C PHE A 328 -32.62 -9.04 -14.03
N GLY A 329 -32.01 -9.08 -15.21
CA GLY A 329 -32.48 -9.82 -16.38
C GLY A 329 -31.67 -11.09 -16.60
N ASP A 330 -31.29 -11.33 -17.85
CA ASP A 330 -30.56 -12.53 -18.25
C ASP A 330 -29.23 -12.69 -17.50
N THR A 331 -28.88 -13.95 -17.23
CA THR A 331 -27.67 -14.31 -16.48
C THR A 331 -26.83 -15.29 -17.28
N PHE A 332 -25.53 -15.06 -17.31
CA PHE A 332 -24.55 -15.91 -17.98
C PHE A 332 -23.45 -16.28 -16.99
N THR A 333 -23.25 -17.58 -16.77
CA THR A 333 -22.22 -18.06 -15.84
C THR A 333 -20.97 -18.49 -16.59
N TYR A 334 -19.82 -18.00 -16.12
CA TYR A 334 -18.51 -18.44 -16.55
C TYR A 334 -17.92 -19.38 -15.51
N THR A 335 -17.61 -20.62 -15.90
CA THR A 335 -16.88 -21.58 -15.08
C THR A 335 -15.51 -21.84 -15.73
N PRO A 336 -14.40 -21.48 -15.06
CA PRO A 336 -13.07 -21.68 -15.62
C PRO A 336 -12.73 -23.18 -15.73
N ILE A 337 -12.06 -23.57 -16.81
CA ILE A 337 -11.52 -24.93 -16.94
C ILE A 337 -10.35 -25.06 -15.97
N THR A 338 -10.57 -25.75 -14.86
CA THR A 338 -9.55 -25.93 -13.82
C THR A 338 -8.77 -27.22 -14.05
N GLN A 339 -7.50 -27.09 -14.41
CA GLN A 339 -6.54 -28.19 -14.27
C GLN A 339 -6.08 -28.25 -12.81
N GLN A 340 -6.68 -29.13 -12.01
CA GLN A 340 -6.21 -29.39 -10.66
C GLN A 340 -5.05 -30.38 -10.69
N ASN A 341 -3.84 -29.90 -10.39
CA ASN A 341 -2.74 -30.81 -10.06
C ASN A 341 -2.67 -31.03 -8.54
N MET A 342 -1.94 -32.07 -8.12
CA MET A 342 -1.78 -32.44 -6.70
C MET A 342 -1.21 -31.28 -5.85
N VAL A 343 -0.32 -30.47 -6.43
CA VAL A 343 0.30 -29.32 -5.77
C VAL A 343 -0.72 -28.22 -5.49
N THR A 344 -1.61 -27.91 -6.45
CA THR A 344 -2.70 -26.94 -6.27
C THR A 344 -3.64 -27.37 -5.13
N ARG A 345 -3.95 -28.67 -5.01
CA ARG A 345 -4.77 -29.19 -3.91
C ARG A 345 -4.09 -29.06 -2.54
N LEU A 346 -2.78 -29.28 -2.47
CA LEU A 346 -1.99 -29.10 -1.25
C LEU A 346 -1.93 -27.63 -0.84
N ILE A 347 -1.68 -26.72 -1.79
CA ILE A 347 -1.64 -25.28 -1.53
C ILE A 347 -3.01 -24.75 -1.07
N GLN A 348 -4.11 -25.23 -1.67
CA GLN A 348 -5.47 -24.84 -1.27
C GLN A 348 -5.86 -25.23 0.17
N LYS A 349 -5.16 -26.21 0.78
CA LYS A 349 -5.36 -26.58 2.18
C LYS A 349 -4.66 -25.64 3.16
N ILE A 350 -3.75 -24.80 2.68
CA ILE A 350 -3.04 -23.84 3.52
C ILE A 350 -3.97 -22.64 3.74
N PRO A 351 -4.13 -22.12 4.98
CA PRO A 351 -5.06 -21.04 5.32
C PRO A 351 -4.73 -19.67 4.67
N MET A 352 -3.76 -19.61 3.75
CA MET A 352 -3.57 -18.49 2.84
C MET A 352 -4.42 -18.72 1.59
N GLN A 353 -5.74 -18.55 1.73
CA GLN A 353 -6.68 -18.68 0.61
C GLN A 353 -6.41 -17.58 -0.43
N ILE A 354 -5.62 -17.91 -1.45
CA ILE A 354 -5.58 -17.12 -2.68
C ILE A 354 -6.69 -17.68 -3.57
N HIS A 355 -7.86 -17.06 -3.52
CA HIS A 355 -8.95 -17.45 -4.40
C HIS A 355 -8.64 -17.02 -5.83
N THR A 356 -8.16 -17.96 -6.64
CA THR A 356 -7.81 -17.74 -8.05
C THR A 356 -8.96 -18.03 -9.01
N SER A 357 -10.17 -18.30 -8.51
CA SER A 357 -11.30 -18.59 -9.36
C SER A 357 -11.74 -17.32 -10.11
N LEU A 358 -11.63 -17.39 -11.43
CA LEU A 358 -12.28 -16.45 -12.35
C LEU A 358 -13.77 -16.77 -12.54
N GLU A 359 -14.31 -17.75 -11.82
CA GLU A 359 -15.74 -18.05 -11.87
C GLU A 359 -16.57 -16.82 -11.53
N GLY A 360 -17.58 -16.55 -12.36
CA GLY A 360 -18.40 -15.36 -12.23
C GLY A 360 -19.72 -15.47 -12.98
N THR A 361 -20.63 -14.57 -12.65
CA THR A 361 -21.92 -14.42 -13.30
C THR A 361 -22.02 -13.02 -13.88
N LEU A 362 -22.24 -12.94 -15.18
CA LEU A 362 -22.63 -11.73 -15.88
C LEU A 362 -24.16 -11.62 -15.83
N ILE A 363 -24.66 -10.49 -15.36
CA ILE A 363 -26.09 -10.24 -15.15
C ILE A 363 -26.47 -9.00 -15.91
N GLN A 364 -27.44 -9.08 -16.81
CA GLN A 364 -28.00 -7.89 -17.43
C GLN A 364 -28.82 -7.13 -16.39
N VAL A 365 -28.63 -5.81 -16.32
CA VAL A 365 -29.34 -4.96 -15.36
C VAL A 365 -29.99 -3.77 -16.04
N THR A 366 -31.15 -3.38 -15.52
CA THR A 366 -31.84 -2.15 -15.90
C THR A 366 -32.16 -1.34 -14.65
N PRO A 367 -31.91 -0.01 -14.64
CA PRO A 367 -32.27 0.83 -13.51
C PRO A 367 -33.77 0.73 -13.20
N LYS A 368 -34.12 0.53 -11.93
CA LYS A 368 -35.52 0.65 -11.50
C LYS A 368 -35.94 2.09 -11.70
N LYS A 369 -37.00 2.30 -12.47
CA LYS A 369 -37.68 3.59 -12.51
C LYS A 369 -38.22 3.83 -11.10
N ILE A 370 -37.87 4.98 -10.51
CA ILE A 370 -38.56 5.44 -9.31
C ILE A 370 -40.00 5.64 -9.77
N LEU A 371 -40.92 4.80 -9.27
CA LEU A 371 -42.32 5.14 -9.33
C LEU A 371 -42.43 6.40 -8.49
N GLU A 372 -42.51 7.55 -9.15
CA GLU A 372 -42.90 8.79 -8.48
C GLU A 372 -44.24 8.51 -7.82
N SER A 373 -44.21 8.31 -6.51
CA SER A 373 -45.41 8.32 -5.69
C SER A 373 -45.95 9.75 -5.76
N ASN A 374 -46.84 9.97 -6.73
CA ASN A 374 -47.66 11.18 -6.83
C ASN A 374 -48.44 11.41 -5.54
#